data_AF-A0A2Z7AI13-F1
#
_entry.id   AF-A0A2Z7AI13-F1
#
_cell.length_a   1.000
_cell.length_b   1.000
_cell.length_c   1.000
_cell.angle_alpha   90.00
_cell.angle_beta   90.00
_cell.angle_gamma   90.00
#
_symmetry.space_group_name_H-M   'P 1'
#
loop_
_entity.id
_entity.type
_entity.pdbx_description
1 polymer ?
#
loop_
_entity_poly.entity_id
_entity_poly.type
_entity_poly.pdbx_seq_one_letter_code
_entity_poly.pdbx_strand_id
1 'polypeptide(L)'
;MSDEAQADQFINGLNPDVFTLVNTGRPNTFADALNRAKGAEAGLLRQRRAQFVPSAAKAQENSQILPPPRFDAGSSSSGKKKNFFKGK
;
A
#
# COMPACT_ATOMS: atom_id res chain seq x y z
N MET A 1 4.34 -40.40 14.17
CA MET A 1 3.93 -39.01 13.88
C MET A 1 4.81 -38.54 12.73
N SER A 2 4.23 -38.23 11.57
CA SER A 2 4.99 -37.70 10.43
C SER A 2 5.19 -36.20 10.59
N ASP A 3 6.28 -35.67 10.06
CA ASP A 3 6.60 -34.24 10.17
C ASP A 3 5.53 -33.35 9.51
N GLU A 4 4.96 -33.81 8.40
CA GLU A 4 3.79 -33.20 7.76
C GLU A 4 2.55 -33.19 8.66
N ALA A 5 2.23 -34.30 9.32
CA ALA A 5 1.07 -34.37 10.20
C ALA A 5 1.23 -33.43 11.42
N GLN A 6 2.46 -33.28 11.92
CA GLN A 6 2.78 -32.32 12.97
C GLN A 6 2.69 -30.87 12.47
N ALA A 7 3.12 -30.60 11.24
CA ALA A 7 2.96 -29.30 10.59
C ALA A 7 1.47 -28.96 10.41
N ASP A 8 0.67 -29.89 9.87
CA ASP A 8 -0.78 -29.72 9.70
C ASP A 8 -1.47 -29.44 11.05
N GLN A 9 -1.14 -30.19 12.10
CA GLN A 9 -1.71 -29.97 13.44
C GLN A 9 -1.34 -28.58 13.99
N PHE A 10 -0.08 -28.15 13.81
CA PHE A 10 0.37 -26.82 14.22
C PHE A 10 -0.36 -25.72 13.45
N ILE A 11 -0.45 -25.85 12.13
CA ILE A 11 -1.07 -24.86 11.25
C ILE A 11 -2.56 -24.70 11.58
N ASN A 12 -3.27 -25.81 11.83
CA ASN A 12 -4.68 -25.78 12.23
C ASN A 12 -4.92 -25.06 13.56
N GLY A 13 -3.90 -24.89 14.41
CA GLY A 13 -3.96 -24.10 15.64
C GLY A 13 -3.62 -22.62 15.49
N LEU A 14 -3.20 -22.17 14.29
CA LEU A 14 -2.86 -20.77 14.04
C LEU A 14 -4.11 -19.90 13.84
N ASN A 15 -3.93 -18.59 14.07
CA ASN A 15 -4.93 -17.60 13.68
C ASN A 15 -5.25 -17.70 12.18
N PRO A 16 -6.50 -17.55 11.72
CA PRO A 16 -6.91 -17.68 10.31
C PRO A 16 -6.10 -16.80 9.34
N ASP A 17 -5.72 -15.59 9.73
CA ASP A 17 -4.89 -14.70 8.89
C ASP A 17 -3.51 -15.33 8.64
N VAL A 18 -2.89 -15.86 9.71
CA VAL A 18 -1.56 -16.48 9.67
C VAL A 18 -1.63 -17.85 9.01
N PHE A 19 -2.68 -18.64 9.29
CA PHE A 19 -2.97 -19.92 8.65
C PHE A 19 -2.98 -19.78 7.13
N THR A 20 -3.70 -18.77 6.61
CA THR A 20 -3.81 -18.53 5.17
C THR A 20 -2.43 -18.21 4.58
N LEU A 21 -1.66 -17.34 5.25
CA LEU A 21 -0.30 -17.00 4.81
C LEU A 21 0.63 -18.21 4.80
N VAL A 22 0.62 -19.04 5.85
CA VAL A 22 1.49 -20.22 5.93
C VAL A 22 1.10 -21.28 4.89
N ASN A 23 -0.21 -21.42 4.59
CA ASN A 23 -0.71 -22.37 3.60
C ASN A 23 -0.50 -21.96 2.13
N THR A 24 -0.12 -20.70 1.84
CA THR A 24 0.14 -20.27 0.44
C THR A 24 1.23 -21.09 -0.26
N GLY A 25 2.12 -21.73 0.49
CA GLY A 25 2.93 -22.83 -0.02
C GLY A 25 2.99 -23.89 1.07
N ARG A 26 2.25 -24.98 0.88
CA ARG A 26 2.05 -26.03 1.88
C ARG A 26 3.40 -26.46 2.49
N PRO A 27 3.64 -26.24 3.80
CA PRO A 27 4.92 -26.57 4.41
C PRO A 27 5.08 -28.08 4.51
N ASN A 28 6.27 -28.57 4.16
CA ASN A 28 6.59 -29.99 4.21
C ASN A 28 7.03 -30.45 5.60
N THR A 29 7.40 -29.51 6.49
CA THR A 29 7.87 -29.80 7.84
C THR A 29 7.33 -28.83 8.87
N PHE A 30 7.30 -29.25 10.13
CA PHE A 30 6.95 -28.42 11.27
C PHE A 30 7.89 -27.22 11.39
N ALA A 31 9.20 -27.42 11.17
CA ALA A 31 10.17 -26.33 11.18
C ALA A 31 9.87 -25.29 10.09
N ASP A 32 9.49 -25.73 8.89
CA ASP A 32 9.08 -24.84 7.80
C ASP A 32 7.80 -24.07 8.16
N ALA A 33 6.78 -24.76 8.68
CA ALA A 33 5.55 -24.15 9.16
C ALA A 33 5.80 -23.10 10.26
N LEU A 34 6.68 -23.41 11.22
CA LEU A 34 7.05 -22.50 12.31
C LEU A 34 7.79 -21.26 11.81
N ASN A 35 8.78 -21.42 10.92
CA ASN A 35 9.53 -20.30 10.36
C ASN A 35 8.63 -19.40 9.51
N ARG A 36 7.74 -19.98 8.71
CA ARG A 36 6.74 -19.24 7.93
C ARG A 36 5.74 -18.52 8.82
N ALA A 37 5.24 -19.16 9.87
CA ALA A 37 4.30 -18.54 10.82
C ALA A 37 4.92 -17.30 11.48
N LYS A 38 6.18 -17.38 11.91
CA LYS A 38 6.92 -16.23 12.47
C LYS A 38 7.05 -15.08 11.46
N GLY A 39 7.39 -15.38 10.21
CA GLY A 39 7.47 -14.39 9.14
C GLY A 39 6.12 -13.78 8.79
N ALA A 40 5.06 -14.60 8.75
CA ALA A 40 3.69 -14.20 8.45
C ALA A 40 3.10 -13.28 9.51
N GLU A 41 3.26 -13.61 10.80
CA GLU A 41 2.85 -12.75 11.92
C GLU A 41 3.54 -11.38 11.87
N ALA A 42 4.87 -11.37 11.71
CA ALA A 42 5.63 -10.14 11.59
C ALA A 42 5.18 -9.32 10.36
N GLY A 43 4.93 -9.98 9.23
CA GLY A 43 4.39 -9.38 8.02
C GLY A 43 3.02 -8.75 8.23
N LEU A 44 2.11 -9.45 8.91
CA LEU A 44 0.75 -9.01 9.21
C LEU A 44 0.75 -7.81 10.15
N LEU A 45 1.57 -7.81 11.20
CA LEU A 45 1.70 -6.68 12.11
C LEU A 45 2.27 -5.44 11.40
N ARG A 46 3.26 -5.63 10.52
CA ARG A 46 3.78 -4.56 9.67
C ARG A 46 2.73 -4.07 8.68
N GLN A 47 1.93 -4.96 8.09
CA GLN A 47 0.85 -4.58 7.18
C GLN A 47 -0.25 -3.82 7.91
N ARG A 48 -0.67 -4.25 9.11
CA ARG A 48 -1.64 -3.50 9.93
C ARG A 48 -1.10 -2.13 10.33
N ARG A 49 0.21 -2.01 10.62
CA ARG A 49 0.86 -0.71 10.82
C ARG A 49 0.96 0.12 9.54
N ALA A 50 1.19 -0.52 8.38
CA ALA A 50 1.19 0.16 7.08
C ALA A 50 -0.22 0.59 6.64
N GLN A 51 -1.26 -0.14 7.07
CA GLN A 51 -2.67 0.27 6.96
C GLN A 51 -3.05 1.37 7.96
N PHE A 52 -2.21 1.65 8.95
CA PHE A 52 -2.30 2.83 9.81
C PHE A 52 -1.61 4.06 9.18
N VAL A 53 -1.28 4.01 7.89
CA VAL A 53 -1.37 5.20 7.05
C VAL A 53 -2.87 5.48 6.89
N PRO A 54 -3.39 6.68 7.21
CA PRO A 54 -4.82 6.92 7.11
C PRO A 54 -5.27 6.51 5.72
N SER A 55 -6.42 5.84 5.68
CA SER A 55 -7.22 5.49 4.51
C SER A 55 -7.67 6.75 3.74
N ALA A 56 -6.77 7.68 3.47
CA ALA A 56 -6.89 8.79 2.55
C ALA A 56 -6.29 8.44 1.17
N ALA A 57 -5.72 7.24 1.00
CA ALA A 57 -5.16 6.76 -0.28
C ALA A 57 -5.85 5.50 -0.84
N LYS A 58 -6.94 5.04 -0.22
CA LYS A 58 -7.92 4.13 -0.86
C LYS A 58 -9.20 4.92 -1.12
N ALA A 59 -9.06 6.03 -1.86
CA ALA A 59 -10.19 6.68 -2.47
C ALA A 59 -10.75 5.71 -3.52
N GLN A 60 -11.87 5.10 -3.16
CA GLN A 60 -13.03 4.88 -4.01
C GLN A 60 -12.73 4.66 -5.49
N GLU A 61 -13.03 3.45 -5.93
CA GLU A 61 -13.64 3.10 -7.23
C GLU A 61 -14.93 3.92 -7.50
N ASN A 62 -14.84 5.24 -7.35
CA ASN A 62 -15.76 6.28 -7.76
C ASN A 62 -15.00 7.60 -7.65
N SER A 63 -13.79 7.61 -8.20
CA SER A 63 -13.15 8.86 -8.57
C SER A 63 -13.57 9.10 -10.02
N GLN A 64 -14.78 9.63 -10.22
CA GLN A 64 -14.91 10.67 -11.24
C GLN A 64 -13.94 11.76 -10.78
N ILE A 65 -12.68 11.61 -11.17
CA ILE A 65 -11.61 12.55 -10.88
C ILE A 65 -12.05 13.80 -11.62
N LEU A 66 -12.77 14.69 -10.93
CA LEU A 66 -13.02 16.02 -11.45
C LEU A 66 -11.64 16.54 -11.84
N PRO A 67 -11.45 17.00 -13.09
CA PRO A 67 -10.17 17.50 -13.51
C PRO A 67 -9.71 18.56 -12.49
N PRO A 68 -8.42 18.57 -12.12
CA PRO A 68 -7.92 19.53 -11.14
C PRO A 68 -8.32 20.94 -11.57
N PRO A 69 -8.63 21.83 -10.61
CA PRO A 69 -9.02 23.20 -10.93
C PRO A 69 -7.95 23.80 -11.84
N ARG A 70 -8.35 24.09 -13.08
CA ARG A 70 -7.48 24.75 -14.05
C ARG A 70 -7.18 26.13 -13.47
N PHE A 71 -5.94 26.36 -13.09
CA PHE A 71 -5.48 27.70 -12.77
C PHE A 71 -5.60 28.50 -14.07
N ASP A 72 -6.63 29.33 -14.17
CA ASP A 72 -6.75 30.28 -15.26
C ASP A 72 -5.69 31.36 -15.01
N ALA A 73 -4.46 31.10 -15.44
CA ALA A 73 -3.47 32.14 -15.72
C ALA A 73 -3.91 32.90 -16.98
N GLY A 74 -5.16 33.37 -16.97
CA GLY A 74 -5.81 34.13 -18.00
C GLY A 74 -6.12 35.51 -17.43
N SER A 75 -5.31 36.47 -17.85
CA SER A 75 -5.61 37.91 -17.83
C SER A 75 -5.08 38.73 -16.65
N SER A 76 -3.89 39.28 -16.86
CA SER A 76 -3.66 40.70 -16.61
C SER A 76 -2.78 41.26 -17.71
N SER A 77 -3.44 41.83 -18.71
CA SER A 77 -2.88 42.85 -19.58
C SER A 77 -2.45 44.04 -18.71
N SER A 78 -1.15 44.25 -18.51
CA SER A 78 -0.63 45.50 -17.96
C SER A 78 0.86 45.60 -18.23
N GLY A 79 1.24 46.52 -19.12
CA GLY A 79 2.56 47.14 -19.03
C GLY A 79 3.62 46.83 -20.09
N LYS A 80 3.27 46.64 -21.37
CA LYS A 80 4.30 46.86 -22.43
C LYS A 80 3.76 47.53 -23.70
N LYS A 81 3.36 48.79 -23.53
CA LYS A 81 3.38 49.79 -24.61
C LYS A 81 3.49 51.20 -24.03
N LYS A 82 4.69 51.78 -24.09
CA LYS A 82 4.95 52.98 -24.91
C LYS A 82 6.44 53.30 -24.96
N ASN A 83 6.86 53.55 -26.19
CA ASN A 83 8.16 54.04 -26.65
C ASN A 83 8.63 55.24 -25.83
N PHE A 84 9.95 55.43 -25.68
CA PHE A 84 10.65 56.73 -25.78
C PHE A 84 12.18 56.47 -25.80
N PHE A 85 12.71 55.97 -26.93
CA PHE A 85 14.12 56.22 -27.25
C PHE A 85 14.21 57.61 -27.86
N LYS A 86 14.79 58.55 -27.10
CA LYS A 86 15.17 59.88 -27.57
C LYS A 86 16.47 60.28 -26.86
N GLY A 87 17.47 60.62 -27.65
CA GLY A 87 18.74 61.24 -27.21
C GLY A 87 19.93 60.31 -27.43
N LYS A 88 20.97 60.67 -28.19
CA LYS A 88 21.36 61.93 -28.85
C LYS A 88 22.21 61.57 -30.06
#